data_AF-A0A929TU88-F1
#
_entry.id   AF-A0A929TU88-F1
#
_cell.length_a   1.000
_cell.length_b   1.000
_cell.length_c   1.000
_cell.angle_alpha   90.00
_cell.angle_beta   90.00
_cell.angle_gamma   90.00
#
_symmetry.space_group_name_H-M   'P 1'
#
loop_
_entity.id
_entity.type
_entity.pdbx_description
1 polymer ?
#
loop_
_entity_poly.entity_id
_entity_poly.type
_entity_poly.pdbx_seq_one_letter_code
_entity_poly.pdbx_strand_id
1 'polypeptide(L)' 'ALVTVLEGSGKFIVDGKEYILNAGESLVMPARKPHSVHAVESFKMQLTVVFPLER' A
#
# COMPACT_ATOMS: atom_id res chain seq x y z
N ALA A 1 -7.03 -3.04 -2.90
CA ALA A 1 -5.78 -3.77 -2.64
C ALA A 1 -5.44 -3.66 -1.15
N LEU A 2 -4.75 -4.64 -0.59
CA LEU A 2 -4.16 -4.60 0.75
C LEU A 2 -2.64 -4.66 0.57
N VAL A 3 -1.92 -3.74 1.19
CA VAL A 3 -0.46 -3.79 1.30
C VAL A 3 -0.06 -4.10 2.73
N THR A 4 0.94 -4.96 2.89
CA THR A 4 1.61 -5.25 4.16
C THR A 4 3.11 -5.04 3.97
N VAL A 5 3.73 -4.23 4.82
CA VAL A 5 5.19 -4.03 4.80
C VAL A 5 5.84 -5.18 5.55
N LEU A 6 6.79 -5.86 4.91
CA LEU A 6 7.48 -7.04 5.45
C LEU A 6 8.82 -6.66 6.11
N GLU A 7 9.53 -5.71 5.52
CA GLU A 7 10.82 -5.21 5.99
C GLU A 7 10.96 -3.74 5.57
N GLY A 8 11.67 -2.93 6.37
CA GLY A 8 11.89 -1.50 6.12
C GLY A 8 10.61 -0.66 6.24
N SER A 9 10.61 0.50 5.58
CA SER A 9 9.54 1.50 5.65
C SER A 9 9.14 2.04 4.28
N GLY A 10 7.83 2.14 4.06
CA GLY A 10 7.23 2.63 2.81
C GLY A 10 6.28 3.79 3.07
N LYS A 11 6.28 4.77 2.15
CA LYS A 11 5.33 5.89 2.16
C LYS A 11 4.25 5.66 1.11
N PHE A 12 3.01 5.77 1.52
CA PHE A 12 1.82 5.55 0.71
C PHE A 12 0.96 6.81 0.71
N ILE A 13 0.52 7.24 -0.47
CA ILE A 13 -0.51 8.28 -0.59
C ILE A 13 -1.78 7.61 -1.09
N VAL A 14 -2.89 7.78 -0.37
CA VAL A 14 -4.19 7.17 -0.66
C VAL A 14 -5.25 8.26 -0.62
N ASP A 15 -5.87 8.53 -1.77
CA ASP A 15 -6.89 9.59 -1.92
C ASP A 15 -6.42 10.95 -1.35
N GLY A 16 -5.14 11.28 -1.59
CA GLY A 16 -4.49 12.51 -1.13
C GLY A 16 -3.97 12.49 0.31
N LYS A 17 -4.23 11.43 1.09
CA LYS A 17 -3.71 11.30 2.47
C LYS A 17 -2.43 10.45 2.50
N GLU A 18 -1.42 10.96 3.19
CA GLU A 18 -0.14 10.28 3.39
C GLU A 18 -0.18 9.32 4.59
N TYR A 19 0.49 8.18 4.43
CA TYR A 19 0.71 7.15 5.44
C TYR A 19 2.15 6.65 5.35
N ILE A 20 2.85 6.58 6.48
CA ILE A 20 4.14 5.87 6.61
C ILE A 20 3.84 4.54 7.27
N LEU A 21 4.22 3.44 6.63
CA LEU A 21 4.10 2.09 7.16
C LEU A 21 5.49 1.50 7.39
N ASN A 22 5.65 0.88 8.54
CA ASN A 22 6.81 0.12 8.98
C ASN A 22 6.51 -1.38 8.87
N ALA A 23 7.55 -2.21 8.99
CA ALA A 23 7.41 -3.67 9.01
C ALA A 23 6.31 -4.15 9.98
N GLY A 24 5.42 -5.01 9.48
CA GLY A 24 4.26 -5.54 10.20
C GLY A 24 2.97 -4.72 10.01
N GLU A 25 3.05 -3.48 9.52
CA GLU A 25 1.87 -2.64 9.31
C GLU A 25 1.22 -2.91 7.95
N SER A 26 -0.10 -2.70 7.89
CA SER A 26 -0.90 -2.91 6.69
C SER A 26 -1.84 -1.75 6.41
N LEU A 27 -2.11 -1.52 5.12
CA LEU A 27 -3.00 -0.45 4.64
C LEU A 27 -3.88 -0.95 3.51
N VAL A 28 -5.17 -0.61 3.57
CA VAL A 28 -6.10 -0.83 2.46
C VAL A 28 -6.02 0.35 1.50
N MET A 29 -5.83 0.04 0.22
CA MET A 29 -5.91 0.96 -0.91
C MET A 29 -7.22 0.68 -1.69
N PRO A 30 -8.28 1.48 -1.51
CA PRO A 30 -9.59 1.22 -2.10
C PRO A 30 -9.60 1.16 -3.63
N ALA A 31 -10.55 0.45 -4.24
CA ALA A 31 -10.70 0.47 -5.69
C ALA A 31 -11.09 1.87 -6.20
N ARG A 32 -10.62 2.22 -7.40
CA ARG A 32 -10.93 3.49 -8.11
C ARG A 32 -10.53 4.78 -7.38
N LYS A 33 -9.75 4.68 -6.30
CA LYS A 33 -9.07 5.83 -5.70
C LYS A 33 -7.63 5.90 -6.23
N PRO A 34 -7.04 7.09 -6.39
CA PRO A 34 -5.63 7.20 -6.76
C PRO A 34 -4.76 6.82 -5.56
N HIS A 35 -3.68 6.08 -5.83
CA HIS A 35 -2.69 5.72 -4.82
C HIS A 35 -1.29 5.76 -5.42
N SER A 36 -0.29 6.07 -4.59
CA SER A 36 1.12 5.97 -4.96
C SER A 36 1.94 5.38 -3.82
N VAL A 37 3.08 4.80 -4.17
CA VAL A 37 4.06 4.23 -3.24
C VAL A 37 5.42 4.87 -3.49
N HIS A 38 6.11 5.22 -2.41
CA HIS A 38 7.46 5.74 -2.42
C HIS A 38 8.29 5.02 -1.36
N ALA A 39 9.45 4.51 -1.78
CA ALA A 39 10.42 3.91 -0.88
C ALA A 39 11.11 5.02 -0.08
N VAL A 40 10.82 5.13 1.22
CA VAL A 40 11.56 6.04 2.12
C VAL A 40 12.97 5.51 2.35
N GLU A 41 13.08 4.18 2.38
CA GLU A 41 14.31 3.40 2.43
C GLU A 41 14.12 2.11 1.62
N SER A 42 15.16 1.27 1.51
CA SER A 42 14.99 -0.08 0.96
C SER A 42 14.01 -0.87 1.82
N PHE A 43 12.90 -1.31 1.22
CA PHE A 43 11.82 -2.00 1.92
C PHE A 43 11.25 -3.13 1.06
N LYS A 44 10.57 -4.08 1.71
CA LYS A 44 9.82 -5.15 1.05
C LYS A 44 8.36 -5.05 1.45
N MET A 45 7.46 -5.32 0.51
CA MET A 45 6.03 -5.38 0.79
C MET A 45 5.35 -6.53 0.06
N GLN A 46 4.30 -7.08 0.68
CA GLN A 46 3.33 -7.94 0.01
C GLN A 46 2.15 -7.08 -0.45
N LEU A 47 1.79 -7.20 -1.73
CA LEU A 47 0.63 -6.53 -2.30
C LEU A 47 -0.40 -7.58 -2.75
N THR A 48 -1.58 -7.55 -2.15
CA THR A 48 -2.72 -8.38 -2.57
C THR A 48 -3.78 -7.51 -3.22
N VAL A 49 -4.14 -7.83 -4.46
CA VAL A 49 -5.20 -7.13 -5.21
C VAL A 49 -6.31 -8.12 -5.50
N VAL A 50 -7.53 -7.77 -5.09
CA VAL A 50 -8.74 -8.52 -5.43
C VAL A 50 -9.44 -7.77 -6.56
N PHE A 51 -9.63 -8.46 -7.68
CA PHE A 51 -10.39 -7.96 -8.83
C PHE A 51 -11.80 -8.56 -8.79
N PRO A 52 -12.85 -7.80 -9.14
CA PRO A 52 -14.18 -8.36 -9.27
C PRO A 52 -14.25 -9.34 -10.45
N LEU A 53 -15.13 -10.34 -10.35
CA LEU A 53 -15.36 -11.35 -11.41
C LEU A 53 -15.93 -10.71 -12.68
N GLU A 54 -16.78 -9.70 -12.52
CA GLU A 54 -17.43 -8.94 -13.59
C GLU A 54 -17.21 -7.43 -13.37
N ARG A 55 -17.20 -6.64 -14.45
CA ARG A 55 -16.87 -5.20 -14.42
C ARG A 55 -18.11 -4.32 -14.28
#